data_AF-A0AAU3NJK3-F1
#
_entry.id   AF-A0AAU3NJK3-F1
#
_cell.length_a   1.000
_cell.length_b   1.000
_cell.length_c   1.000
_cell.angle_alpha   90.00
_cell.angle_beta   90.00
_cell.angle_gamma   90.00
#
_symmetry.space_group_name_H-M   'P 1'
#
loop_
_entity.id
_entity.type
_entity.pdbx_description
1 polymer ?
#
loop_
_entity_poly.entity_id
_entity_poly.type
_entity_poly.pdbx_seq_one_letter_code
_entity_poly.pdbx_strand_id
1 'polypeptide(L)'
;MSPPSTGAPAAPVSADAVAIKNFAFSPATLKVKVGTTVTWTNQDTDAHTVTSAALGGPLHSAPLGTHATYSHTFTKPGTYPYVCTIHPFMTATVEVT
;
A
#
# COMPACT_ATOMS: atom_id res chain seq x y z
N MET A 1 33.99 -22.92 -5.32
CA MET A 1 32.53 -23.18 -5.36
C MET A 1 31.90 -22.25 -4.34
N SER A 2 31.21 -21.21 -4.78
CA SER A 2 30.49 -20.28 -3.88
C SER A 2 29.25 -20.97 -3.31
N PRO A 3 28.89 -20.73 -2.03
CA PRO A 3 27.64 -21.24 -1.50
C PRO A 3 26.46 -20.51 -2.16
N PRO A 4 25.28 -21.17 -2.30
CA PRO A 4 24.09 -20.52 -2.81
C PRO A 4 23.62 -19.46 -1.81
N SER A 5 23.23 -18.28 -2.33
CA SER A 5 22.51 -17.28 -1.54
C SER A 5 21.17 -17.87 -1.12
N THR A 6 21.04 -18.17 0.17
CA THR A 6 19.75 -18.45 0.79
C THR A 6 18.90 -17.20 0.69
N GLY A 7 17.80 -17.27 -0.06
CA GLY A 7 16.81 -16.20 -0.13
C GLY A 7 16.37 -15.78 1.26
N ALA A 8 16.46 -14.48 1.55
CA ALA A 8 15.98 -13.93 2.80
C ALA A 8 14.48 -14.27 2.95
N PRO A 9 14.03 -14.71 4.14
CA PRO A 9 12.61 -14.89 4.39
C PRO A 9 11.90 -13.56 4.12
N ALA A 10 10.83 -13.59 3.33
CA ALA A 10 9.97 -12.43 3.14
C ALA A 10 9.56 -11.94 4.53
N ALA A 11 10.01 -10.73 4.90
CA ALA A 11 9.68 -10.15 6.18
C ALA A 11 8.15 -10.18 6.35
N PRO A 12 7.63 -10.53 7.54
CA PRO A 12 6.20 -10.47 7.78
C PRO A 12 5.76 -9.05 7.41
N VAL A 13 4.75 -8.98 6.55
CA VAL A 13 4.09 -7.73 6.18
C VAL A 13 3.68 -7.10 7.51
N SER A 14 4.35 -6.00 7.89
CA SER A 14 4.08 -5.35 9.18
C SER A 14 2.57 -5.10 9.29
N ALA A 15 2.01 -5.11 10.50
CA ALA A 15 0.56 -4.91 10.69
C ALA A 15 0.03 -3.61 10.02
N ASP A 16 0.94 -2.69 9.70
CA ASP A 16 0.70 -1.40 9.04
C ASP A 16 1.10 -1.42 7.55
N ALA A 17 0.87 -2.52 6.83
CA ALA A 17 1.24 -2.62 5.42
C ALA A 17 0.12 -3.19 4.54
N VAL A 18 0.14 -2.78 3.27
CA VAL A 18 -0.82 -3.16 2.23
C VAL A 18 -0.05 -3.76 1.06
N ALA A 19 -0.38 -4.99 0.70
CA ALA A 19 0.09 -5.59 -0.55
C ALA A 19 -0.82 -5.18 -1.70
N ILE A 20 -0.25 -4.80 -2.84
CA ILE A 20 -0.98 -4.70 -4.10
C ILE A 20 -0.71 -6.00 -4.86
N LYS A 21 -1.72 -6.86 -4.98
CA LYS A 21 -1.60 -8.18 -5.59
C LYS A 21 -2.91 -8.60 -6.25
N ASN A 22 -2.83 -9.27 -7.39
CA ASN A 22 -3.98 -9.72 -8.17
C ASN A 22 -4.96 -8.58 -8.48
N PHE A 23 -4.45 -7.39 -8.82
CA PHE A 23 -5.26 -6.20 -9.04
C PHE A 23 -6.17 -5.87 -7.83
N ALA A 24 -5.63 -6.01 -6.62
CA ALA A 24 -6.33 -5.66 -5.38
C ALA A 24 -5.38 -5.11 -4.33
N PHE A 25 -5.89 -4.23 -3.48
CA PHE A 25 -5.23 -3.83 -2.24
C PHE A 25 -5.60 -4.80 -1.12
N SER A 26 -4.61 -5.36 -0.43
CA SER A 26 -4.81 -6.32 0.65
C SER A 26 -4.07 -5.88 1.93
N PRO A 27 -4.78 -5.66 3.05
CA PRO A 27 -6.22 -5.80 3.20
C PRO A 27 -6.99 -4.66 2.50
N ALA A 28 -8.25 -4.91 2.11
CA ALA A 28 -9.13 -3.88 1.52
C ALA A 28 -9.53 -2.81 2.55
N THR A 29 -9.48 -3.13 3.84
CA THR A 29 -9.60 -2.15 4.93
C THR A 29 -8.48 -2.41 5.93
N LEU A 30 -7.63 -1.40 6.11
CA LEU A 30 -6.55 -1.42 7.10
C LEU A 30 -6.92 -0.49 8.25
N LYS A 31 -6.85 -0.98 9.49
CA LYS A 31 -7.07 -0.17 10.70
C LYS A 31 -5.75 0.11 11.38
N VAL A 32 -5.45 1.37 11.63
CA VAL A 32 -4.19 1.81 12.26
C VAL A 32 -4.44 2.90 13.29
N LYS A 33 -3.43 3.18 14.12
CA LYS A 33 -3.49 4.29 15.08
C LYS A 33 -3.01 5.58 14.44
N VAL A 34 -3.45 6.71 14.99
CA VAL A 34 -2.83 8.01 14.67
C VAL A 34 -1.31 7.92 14.90
N GLY A 35 -0.53 8.42 13.94
CA GLY A 35 0.92 8.38 13.92
C GLY A 35 1.51 7.17 13.20
N THR A 36 0.69 6.20 12.79
CA THR A 36 1.16 5.05 12.02
C THR A 36 1.58 5.44 10.60
N THR A 37 2.73 4.92 10.17
CA THR A 37 3.16 4.91 8.77
C THR A 37 2.68 3.64 8.09
N VAL A 38 1.77 3.79 7.14
CA VAL A 38 1.33 2.68 6.28
C VAL A 38 2.25 2.57 5.07
N THR A 39 2.64 1.34 4.71
CA THR A 39 3.43 1.08 3.50
C THR A 39 2.68 0.18 2.53
N TRP A 40 2.57 0.63 1.29
CA TRP A 40 2.06 -0.15 0.16
C TRP A 40 3.23 -0.73 -0.62
N THR A 41 3.13 -2.01 -0.99
CA THR A 41 4.12 -2.67 -1.84
C THR A 41 3.43 -3.29 -3.04
N ASN A 42 3.88 -2.95 -4.25
CA ASN A 42 3.38 -3.60 -5.44
C ASN A 42 4.00 -4.98 -5.63
N GLN A 43 3.18 -6.03 -5.55
CA GLN A 43 3.57 -7.43 -5.79
C GLN A 43 3.06 -7.95 -7.14
N ASP A 44 2.37 -7.11 -7.92
CA ASP A 44 2.00 -7.38 -9.31
C ASP A 44 3.11 -6.96 -10.27
N THR A 45 3.05 -7.49 -11.49
CA THR A 45 3.88 -7.05 -12.61
C THR A 45 3.41 -5.72 -13.21
N ASP A 46 2.11 -5.48 -13.16
CA ASP A 46 1.46 -4.26 -13.63
C ASP A 46 1.70 -3.09 -12.68
N ALA A 47 1.79 -1.89 -13.25
CA ALA A 47 1.95 -0.68 -12.45
C ALA A 47 0.64 -0.31 -11.75
N HIS A 48 0.75 0.16 -10.52
CA HIS A 48 -0.40 0.62 -9.72
C HIS A 48 -0.11 1.94 -9.03
N THR A 49 -1.15 2.69 -8.66
CA THR A 49 -1.02 3.90 -7.83
C THR A 49 -1.79 3.75 -6.53
N VAL A 50 -1.41 4.53 -5.54
CA VAL A 50 -2.14 4.73 -4.29
C VAL A 50 -2.57 6.19 -4.26
N THR A 51 -3.83 6.45 -4.59
CA THR A 51 -4.35 7.82 -4.73
C THR A 51 -5.60 8.01 -3.90
N SER A 52 -5.70 9.09 -3.13
CA SER A 52 -6.92 9.41 -2.40
C SER A 52 -8.12 9.52 -3.33
N ALA A 53 -9.25 8.94 -2.93
CA ALA A 53 -10.48 8.98 -3.72
C ALA A 53 -11.09 10.40 -3.75
N ALA A 54 -10.92 11.16 -2.67
CA ALA A 54 -11.33 12.56 -2.60
C ALA A 54 -10.22 13.49 -3.14
N LEU A 55 -10.63 14.52 -3.88
CA LEU A 55 -9.73 15.59 -4.32
C LEU A 55 -9.07 16.26 -3.11
N GLY A 56 -7.75 16.47 -3.18
CA GLY A 56 -6.96 17.06 -2.10
C GLY A 56 -6.70 16.12 -0.92
N GLY A 57 -7.02 14.83 -1.03
CA GLY A 57 -6.67 13.83 -0.02
C GLY A 57 -5.16 13.60 0.09
N PRO A 58 -4.70 12.98 1.19
CA PRO A 58 -3.29 12.95 1.54
C PRO A 58 -2.45 11.91 0.76
N LEU A 59 -3.09 10.98 0.04
CA LEU A 59 -2.42 9.90 -0.68
C LEU A 59 -2.25 10.28 -2.15
N HIS A 60 -1.00 10.31 -2.59
CA HIS A 60 -0.62 10.59 -3.97
C HIS A 60 0.73 9.95 -4.28
N SER A 61 0.72 8.70 -4.71
CA SER A 61 1.94 8.02 -5.17
C SER A 61 2.21 8.29 -6.66
N ALA A 62 3.48 8.22 -7.06
CA ALA A 62 3.82 7.92 -8.44
C ALA A 62 3.35 6.49 -8.81
N PRO A 63 3.29 6.12 -10.11
CA PRO A 63 3.11 4.73 -10.50
C PRO A 63 4.19 3.83 -9.88
N LEU A 64 3.74 2.82 -9.13
CA LEU A 64 4.58 1.82 -8.48
C LEU A 64 4.76 0.66 -9.45
N GLY A 65 5.97 0.46 -9.96
CA GLY A 65 6.34 -0.76 -10.68
C GLY A 65 6.46 -1.97 -9.74
N THR A 66 6.79 -3.14 -10.29
CA THR A 66 6.95 -4.38 -9.49
C THR A 66 7.94 -4.19 -8.34
N HIS A 67 7.55 -4.59 -7.14
CA HIS A 67 8.27 -4.45 -5.87
C HIS A 67 8.52 -3.01 -5.38
N ALA A 68 8.05 -1.99 -6.11
CA ALA A 68 8.13 -0.61 -5.66
C ALA A 68 7.17 -0.38 -4.47
N THR A 69 7.55 0.58 -3.62
CA THR A 69 6.81 0.90 -2.40
C THR A 69 6.41 2.36 -2.34
N TYR A 70 5.33 2.63 -1.60
CA TYR A 70 4.89 3.97 -1.20
C TYR A 70 4.58 3.95 0.29
N SER A 71 4.90 5.01 1.02
CA SER A 71 4.61 5.11 2.45
C SER A 71 3.95 6.44 2.79
N HIS A 72 3.02 6.42 3.74
CA HIS A 72 2.35 7.61 4.24
C HIS A 72 2.08 7.52 5.74
N THR A 73 2.41 8.57 6.50
CA THR A 73 2.13 8.67 7.93
C THR A 73 0.82 9.41 8.17
N PHE A 74 -0.16 8.73 8.76
CA PHE A 74 -1.46 9.33 9.07
C PHE A 74 -1.42 10.02 10.43
N THR A 75 -1.53 11.35 10.44
CA THR A 75 -1.42 12.17 11.66
C THR A 75 -2.76 12.69 12.19
N LYS A 76 -3.86 12.35 11.51
CA LYS A 76 -5.22 12.74 11.91
C LYS A 76 -6.12 11.50 11.94
N PRO A 77 -7.05 11.39 12.90
CA PRO A 77 -8.05 10.33 12.87
C PRO A 77 -9.01 10.56 11.70
N GLY A 78 -9.55 9.46 11.16
CA GLY A 78 -10.52 9.51 10.07
C GLY A 78 -10.51 8.29 9.17
N THR A 79 -11.35 8.34 8.14
CA THR A 79 -11.46 7.30 7.11
C THR A 79 -10.89 7.84 5.79
N TYR A 80 -9.94 7.12 5.24
CA TYR A 80 -9.18 7.51 4.06
C TYR A 80 -9.42 6.51 2.92
N PRO A 81 -10.48 6.68 2.12
CA PRO A 81 -10.70 5.88 0.92
C PRO A 81 -9.68 6.26 -0.17
N TYR A 82 -9.18 5.25 -0.87
CA TYR A 82 -8.20 5.41 -1.94
C TYR A 82 -8.42 4.41 -3.07
N VAL A 83 -7.85 4.74 -4.22
CA VAL A 83 -8.07 4.07 -5.50
C VAL A 83 -6.76 3.97 -6.28
N CYS A 84 -6.65 2.96 -7.13
CA CYS A 84 -5.66 2.94 -8.21
C CYS A 84 -6.22 3.72 -9.41
N THR A 85 -5.55 4.78 -9.83
CA THR A 85 -5.98 5.59 -10.98
C THR A 85 -5.78 4.90 -12.33
N ILE A 86 -4.90 3.89 -12.40
CA ILE A 86 -4.67 3.06 -13.60
C ILE A 86 -5.79 2.01 -13.73
N HIS A 87 -6.22 1.45 -12.60
CA HIS A 87 -7.25 0.40 -12.51
C HIS A 87 -8.36 0.86 -11.54
N PRO A 88 -9.32 1.70 -11.97
CA PRO A 88 -10.24 2.39 -11.06
C PRO A 88 -11.19 1.51 -10.23
N PHE A 89 -11.29 0.22 -10.58
CA PHE A 89 -12.03 -0.76 -9.79
C PHE A 89 -11.28 -1.19 -8.51
N MET A 90 -9.98 -0.93 -8.41
CA MET A 90 -9.18 -1.20 -7.22
C MET A 90 -9.40 -0.09 -6.21
N THR A 91 -10.19 -0.37 -5.18
CA THR A 91 -10.46 0.57 -4.08
C THR A 91 -10.17 -0.08 -2.74
N ALA A 92 -9.71 0.71 -1.79
CA ALA A 92 -9.53 0.28 -0.41
C ALA A 92 -9.60 1.48 0.55
N THR A 93 -9.55 1.20 1.84
CA THR A 93 -9.69 2.20 2.90
C THR A 93 -8.63 2.01 3.98
N VAL A 94 -8.06 3.11 4.46
CA VAL A 94 -7.37 3.15 5.75
C VAL A 94 -8.28 3.82 6.78
N GLU A 95 -8.54 3.16 7.90
CA GLU A 95 -9.22 3.73 9.07
C GLU A 95 -8.17 4.06 10.13
N VAL A 96 -8.16 5.32 10.57
CA VAL A 96 -7.20 5.83 11.55
C VAL A 96 -7.96 6.23 12.81
N THR A 97 -7.62 5.60 13.93
CA THR A 97 -8.22 5.85 15.26
C THR A 97 -7.21 6.39 16.26
#